data_AF-A0A1Q3BUX3-F1
#
_entry.id   AF-A0A1Q3BUX3-F1
#
_cell.length_a   1.000
_cell.length_b   1.000
_cell.length_c   1.000
_cell.angle_alpha   90.00
_cell.angle_beta   90.00
_cell.angle_gamma   90.00
#
_symmetry.space_group_name_H-M   'P 1'
#
loop_
_entity.id
_entity.type
_entity.pdbx_description
1 polymer ?
#
loop_
_entity_poly.entity_id
_entity_poly.type
_entity_poly.pdbx_seq_one_letter_code
_entity_poly.pdbx_strand_id
1 'polypeptide(L)'
;MGWAKLVWHPSCISKHALYLWLAILGALRTLDKLSHLGILPSACCMFNCGGNESVDHLFFAFPYTQHIWIEVLSKCNIYRQILCWPEEVQWMADHARGNKPP
;
A
#
# COMPACT_ATOMS: atom_id res chain seq x y z
N MET A 1 -7.65 12.87 7.88
CA MET A 1 -8.79 11.96 7.53
C MET A 1 -9.39 12.38 6.19
N GLY A 2 -8.80 11.93 5.07
CA GLY A 2 -9.31 12.16 3.71
C GLY A 2 -9.37 10.88 2.85
N TRP A 3 -9.00 9.72 3.42
CA TRP A 3 -8.82 8.46 2.69
C TRP A 3 -10.10 7.93 2.03
N ALA A 4 -11.28 8.25 2.57
CA ALA A 4 -12.54 7.75 2.01
C ALA A 4 -12.76 8.22 0.56
N LYS A 5 -12.33 9.45 0.22
CA LYS A 5 -12.40 9.98 -1.16
C LYS A 5 -11.33 9.37 -2.08
N LEU A 6 -10.23 8.89 -1.51
CA LEU A 6 -9.19 8.17 -2.24
C LEU A 6 -9.69 6.78 -2.65
N VAL A 7 -10.43 6.10 -1.78
CA VAL A 7 -10.98 4.77 -2.02
C VAL A 7 -12.24 4.83 -2.88
N TRP A 8 -13.18 5.70 -2.52
CA TRP A 8 -14.52 5.75 -3.08
C TRP A 8 -14.68 7.00 -3.96
N HIS A 9 -14.25 6.89 -5.21
CA HIS A 9 -14.42 7.94 -6.23
C HIS A 9 -15.16 7.40 -7.47
N PRO A 10 -15.82 8.25 -8.28
CA PRO A 10 -16.67 7.79 -9.39
C PRO A 10 -15.94 6.95 -10.44
N SER A 11 -14.64 7.18 -10.61
CA SER A 11 -13.77 6.45 -11.55
C SER A 11 -13.06 5.26 -10.91
N CYS A 12 -13.41 4.87 -9.68
CA CYS A 12 -12.73 3.78 -8.99
C CYS A 12 -13.15 2.43 -9.58
N ILE A 13 -12.18 1.55 -9.82
CA ILE A 13 -12.47 0.15 -10.14
C ILE A 13 -12.76 -0.55 -8.81
N SER A 14 -13.95 -1.12 -8.63
CA SER A 14 -14.40 -1.68 -7.34
C SER A 14 -13.41 -2.68 -6.74
N LYS A 15 -12.77 -3.50 -7.58
CA LYS A 15 -11.71 -4.43 -7.14
C LYS A 15 -10.52 -3.69 -6.52
N HIS A 16 -10.03 -2.64 -7.17
CA HIS A 16 -8.89 -1.86 -6.68
C HIS A 16 -9.27 -1.05 -5.44
N ALA A 17 -10.47 -0.46 -5.41
CA ALA A 17 -11.00 0.22 -4.23
C ALA A 17 -11.07 -0.72 -3.01
N LEU A 18 -11.53 -1.96 -3.21
CA LEU A 18 -11.56 -2.97 -2.14
C LEU A 18 -10.16 -3.29 -1.61
N TYR A 19 -9.18 -3.53 -2.48
CA TYR A 19 -7.81 -3.80 -2.04
C TYR A 19 -7.16 -2.58 -1.36
N LEU A 20 -7.39 -1.37 -1.87
CA LEU A 20 -6.89 -0.15 -1.28
C LEU A 20 -7.51 0.12 0.09
N TRP A 21 -8.82 -0.10 0.23
CA TRP A 21 -9.51 -0.01 1.50
C TRP A 21 -8.95 -0.99 2.53
N LEU A 22 -8.76 -2.26 2.13
CA LEU A 22 -8.12 -3.26 2.99
C LEU A 22 -6.68 -2.88 3.33
N ALA A 23 -5.93 -2.28 2.42
CA ALA A 23 -4.57 -1.80 2.68
C ALA A 23 -4.54 -0.68 3.72
N ILE A 24 -5.44 0.31 3.59
CA ILE A 24 -5.55 1.45 4.50
C ILE A 24 -5.98 1.00 5.90
N LEU A 25 -6.89 0.03 6.00
CA LEU A 25 -7.29 -0.56 7.28
C LEU A 25 -6.23 -1.52 7.86
N GLY A 26 -5.11 -1.72 7.18
CA GLY A 26 -4.13 -2.75 7.53
C GLY A 26 -4.76 -4.14 7.56
N ALA A 27 -5.85 -4.36 6.84
CA ALA A 27 -6.66 -5.58 6.77
C ALA A 27 -6.28 -6.52 5.62
N LEU A 28 -5.27 -6.16 4.81
CA LEU A 28 -4.66 -7.09 3.87
C LEU A 28 -4.18 -8.34 4.61
N ARG A 29 -4.42 -9.51 4.01
CA ARG A 29 -3.88 -10.79 4.49
C ARG A 29 -2.39 -10.85 4.17
N THR A 30 -1.57 -10.04 4.84
CA THR A 30 -0.12 -10.23 4.89
C THR A 30 0.22 -11.41 5.77
N LEU A 31 1.38 -12.05 5.53
CA LEU A 31 1.79 -13.24 6.28
C LEU A 31 1.92 -12.96 7.79
N ASP A 32 2.09 -11.71 8.21
CA ASP A 32 1.99 -11.26 9.61
C ASP A 32 0.68 -11.69 10.29
N LYS A 33 -0.46 -11.49 9.61
CA LYS A 33 -1.79 -11.87 10.14
C LYS A 33 -2.02 -13.37 10.12
N LEU A 34 -1.48 -14.07 9.13
CA LEU A 34 -1.56 -15.54 9.06
C LEU A 34 -0.69 -16.20 10.14
N SER A 35 0.44 -15.59 10.49
CA SER A 35 1.27 -16.02 11.62
C SER A 35 0.62 -15.70 12.97
N HIS A 36 0.04 -14.51 13.14
CA HIS A 36 -0.71 -14.16 14.36
C HIS A 36 -1.98 -15.01 14.56
N LEU A 37 -2.55 -15.55 13.48
CA LEU A 37 -3.66 -16.52 13.52
C LEU A 37 -3.19 -17.97 13.71
N GLY A 38 -1.88 -18.22 13.85
CA GLY A 38 -1.31 -19.55 14.06
C GLY A 38 -1.34 -20.47 12.85
N ILE A 39 -1.65 -19.93 11.66
CA ILE A 39 -1.76 -20.70 10.41
C ILE A 39 -0.38 -20.93 9.78
N LEU A 40 0.56 -20.01 9.99
CA LEU A 40 1.95 -20.16 9.58
C LEU A 40 2.91 -20.23 10.77
N PRO A 41 3.89 -21.14 10.77
CA PRO A 41 4.86 -21.29 11.85
C PRO A 41 5.89 -20.16 11.94
N SER A 42 5.98 -19.28 10.93
CA SER A 42 6.85 -18.11 10.93
C SER A 42 6.32 -17.03 9.98
N ALA A 43 6.34 -15.76 10.42
CA ALA A 43 6.15 -14.57 9.59
C ALA A 43 7.45 -14.12 8.90
N CYS A 44 8.39 -15.06 8.68
CA CYS A 44 9.55 -14.82 7.84
C CYS A 44 9.10 -14.41 6.44
N CYS A 45 9.54 -13.21 6.04
CA CYS A 45 9.51 -12.73 4.67
C CYS A 45 9.95 -13.85 3.71
N MET A 46 9.06 -14.31 2.80
CA MET A 46 9.40 -15.37 1.84
C MET A 46 10.57 -15.01 0.92
N PHE A 47 10.94 -13.72 0.86
CA PHE A 47 12.12 -13.24 0.13
C PHE A 47 13.43 -13.34 0.94
N ASN A 48 13.42 -14.05 2.07
CA ASN A 48 14.62 -14.37 2.88
C ASN A 48 15.34 -13.11 3.42
N CYS A 49 14.54 -12.13 3.83
CA CYS A 49 14.93 -10.74 4.13
C CYS A 49 15.53 -10.54 5.53
N GLY A 50 15.46 -11.57 6.40
CA GLY A 50 15.84 -11.46 7.82
C GLY A 50 14.86 -10.68 8.70
N GLY A 51 13.75 -10.16 8.16
CA GLY A 51 12.72 -9.39 8.86
C GLY A 51 11.33 -10.03 8.82
N ASN A 52 10.43 -9.53 9.67
CA ASN A 52 9.02 -9.94 9.69
C ASN A 52 8.26 -9.34 8.50
N GLU A 53 7.35 -10.11 7.90
CA GLU A 53 6.59 -9.68 6.73
C GLU A 53 5.45 -8.70 7.07
N SER A 54 5.75 -7.40 7.13
CA SER A 54 4.74 -6.32 7.22
C SER A 54 4.36 -5.77 5.84
N VAL A 55 3.17 -5.15 5.71
CA VAL A 55 2.76 -4.37 4.51
C VAL A 55 3.82 -3.32 4.17
N ASP A 56 4.34 -2.61 5.18
CA ASP A 56 5.41 -1.62 4.99
C ASP A 56 6.67 -2.27 4.38
N HIS A 57 7.03 -3.46 4.87
CA HIS A 57 8.20 -4.17 4.38
C HIS A 57 8.01 -4.69 2.96
N LEU A 58 6.89 -5.36 2.69
CA LEU A 58 6.56 -5.94 1.38
C LEU A 58 6.40 -4.90 0.28
N PHE A 59 5.72 -3.79 0.55
CA PHE A 59 5.35 -2.84 -0.51
C PHE A 59 6.30 -1.65 -0.64
N PHE A 60 6.96 -1.23 0.46
CA PHE A 60 7.70 0.04 0.48
C PHE A 60 9.17 -0.08 0.86
N ALA A 61 9.58 -1.08 1.64
CA ALA A 61 10.98 -1.24 2.08
C ALA A 61 11.75 -2.37 1.37
N PHE A 62 11.06 -3.30 0.69
CA PHE A 62 11.75 -4.36 -0.05
C PHE A 62 12.30 -3.81 -1.38
N PRO A 63 13.61 -3.98 -1.69
CA PRO A 63 14.25 -3.30 -2.82
C PRO A 63 13.54 -3.46 -4.16
N TYR A 64 12.93 -4.63 -4.41
CA TYR A 64 12.20 -4.90 -5.64
C TYR A 64 10.88 -4.11 -5.74
N THR A 65 10.07 -4.12 -4.68
CA THR A 65 8.78 -3.42 -4.68
C THR A 65 8.96 -1.92 -4.56
N GLN A 66 9.99 -1.48 -3.83
CA GLN A 66 10.44 -0.10 -3.81
C GLN A 66 10.77 0.41 -5.22
N HIS A 67 11.49 -0.39 -6.03
CA HIS A 67 11.78 -0.03 -7.42
C HIS A 67 10.51 0.08 -8.28
N ILE A 68 9.59 -0.88 -8.15
CA ILE A 68 8.29 -0.83 -8.84
C ILE A 68 7.53 0.44 -8.44
N TRP A 69 7.52 0.79 -7.16
CA TRP A 69 6.81 1.97 -6.68
C TRP A 69 7.42 3.27 -7.23
N ILE A 70 8.75 3.37 -7.28
CA ILE A 70 9.45 4.50 -7.94
C ILE A 70 9.06 4.61 -9.41
N GLU A 71 9.02 3.49 -10.13
CA GLU A 71 8.60 3.48 -11.54
C GLU A 71 7.15 3.93 -11.74
N VAL A 72 6.23 3.49 -10.86
CA VAL A 72 4.84 3.94 -10.87
C VAL A 72 4.74 5.44 -10.60
N LEU A 73 5.46 5.96 -9.59
CA LEU A 73 5.48 7.40 -9.28
C LEU A 73 6.06 8.21 -10.45
N SER A 74 7.13 7.73 -11.08
CA SER A 74 7.75 8.35 -12.26
C SER A 74 6.77 8.46 -13.43
N LYS A 75 5.97 7.41 -13.69
CA LYS A 75 4.88 7.45 -14.69
C LYS A 75 3.79 8.47 -14.37
N CYS A 76 3.62 8.81 -13.10
CA CYS A 76 2.71 9.85 -12.65
C CYS A 76 3.38 11.24 -12.55
N ASN A 77 4.62 11.42 -13.02
CA ASN A 77 5.43 12.63 -12.87
C ASN A 77 5.62 13.07 -11.41
N ILE A 78 5.70 12.12 -10.48
CA ILE A 78 5.92 12.36 -9.06
C ILE A 78 7.35 11.94 -8.72
N TYR A 79 8.18 12.89 -8.28
CA TYR A 79 9.58 12.66 -7.88
C TYR A 79 9.76 12.97 -6.39
N ARG A 80 9.68 11.93 -5.55
CA ARG A 80 9.89 12.03 -4.10
C ARG A 80 10.43 10.73 -3.53
N GLN A 81 10.89 10.79 -2.28
CA GLN A 81 11.20 9.59 -1.52
C GLN A 81 9.91 8.85 -1.13
N ILE A 82 10.05 7.53 -1.04
CA ILE A 82 8.98 6.64 -0.61
C ILE A 82 8.81 6.83 0.90
N LEU A 83 7.59 7.12 1.31
CA LEU A 83 7.24 7.30 2.73
C LEU A 83 6.79 5.96 3.30
N CYS A 84 6.76 5.85 4.63
CA CYS A 84 6.05 4.75 5.28
C CYS A 84 4.54 4.83 4.96
N TRP A 85 3.85 3.69 5.04
CA TRP A 85 2.49 3.55 4.55
C TRP A 85 1.48 4.59 5.10
N PRO A 86 1.45 4.93 6.40
CA PRO A 86 0.48 5.91 6.89
C PRO A 86 0.71 7.32 6.31
N GLU A 87 1.96 7.73 6.14
CA GLU A 87 2.36 9.00 5.54
C GLU A 87 2.10 8.99 4.03
N GLU A 88 2.31 7.85 3.37
CA GLU A 88 1.99 7.65 1.95
C GLU A 88 0.48 7.83 1.71
N VAL A 89 -0.36 7.22 2.55
CA VAL A 89 -1.83 7.35 2.49
C VAL A 89 -2.26 8.79 2.75
N GLN A 90 -1.65 9.46 3.72
CA GLN A 90 -1.94 10.86 4.00
C GLN A 90 -1.55 11.76 2.83
N TRP A 91 -0.35 11.58 2.27
CA TRP A 91 0.09 12.30 1.07
C TRP A 91 -0.87 12.08 -0.10
N MET A 92 -1.27 10.83 -0.36
CA MET A 92 -2.26 10.52 -1.39
C MET A 92 -3.60 11.21 -1.13
N ALA A 93 -4.07 11.24 0.12
CA ALA A 93 -5.33 11.91 0.47
C ALA A 93 -5.26 13.43 0.24
N ASP A 94 -4.10 14.05 0.45
CA ASP A 94 -3.90 15.49 0.26
C ASP A 94 -3.71 15.88 -1.22
N HIS A 95 -3.17 14.97 -2.04
CA HIS A 95 -2.83 15.23 -3.45
C HIS A 95 -3.80 14.59 -4.45
N ALA A 96 -4.66 13.68 -4.01
CA ALA A 96 -5.73 13.13 -4.83
C ALA A 96 -6.73 14.23 -5.17
N ARG A 97 -6.71 14.68 -6.42
CA ARG A 97 -7.71 15.62 -6.95
C ARG A 97 -9.07 14.92 -7.00
N GLY A 98 -9.83 15.05 -5.93
CA GLY A 98 -11.23 14.64 -5.89
C GLY A 98 -12.03 15.40 -6.93
N ASN A 99 -12.66 14.66 -7.84
CA ASN A 99 -13.69 15.08 -8.80
C ASN A 99 -13.34 16.23 -9.74
N LYS A 100 -12.87 15.86 -10.93
CA LYS A 100 -13.52 16.23 -12.21
C LYS A 100 -13.12 15.18 -13.26
N PRO A 101 -14.05 14.37 -13.79
CA PRO A 101 -13.77 13.68 -15.04
C PRO A 101 -13.55 14.73 -16.15
N PRO A 102 -12.73 14.42 -17.18
CA PRO A 102 -12.66 15.25 -18.38
C PRO A 102 -14.03 15.36 -19.07
#